data_AF-A0A971QX77-F1
#
_entry.id   AF-A0A971QX77-F1
#
_cell.length_a   1.000
_cell.length_b   1.000
_cell.length_c   1.000
_cell.angle_alpha   90.00
_cell.angle_beta   90.00
_cell.angle_gamma   90.00
#
_symmetry.space_group_name_H-M   'P 1'
#
loop_
_entity.id
_entity.type
_entity.pdbx_description
1 polymer ?
#
loop_
_entity_poly.entity_id
_entity_poly.type
_entity_poly.pdbx_seq_one_letter_code
_entity_poly.pdbx_strand_id
1 'polypeptide(L)'
;MKQYFAKMKEPGKVLRQSQIDGMTVTVTAALAEIDKNRLVFEITAFDEQGQMARGKHERIIVDAAAFMQNAHRHCDPVKNILK
;
A
#
# COMPACT_ATOMS: atom_id res chain seq x y z
N MET A 1 27.67 -7.48 2.65
CA MET A 1 26.53 -7.22 1.75
C MET A 1 27.04 -6.85 0.36
N LYS A 2 27.63 -7.82 -0.36
CA LYS A 2 28.15 -7.71 -1.74
C LYS A 2 28.14 -9.12 -2.30
N GLN A 3 27.03 -9.56 -2.89
CA GLN A 3 26.94 -10.75 -3.74
C GLN A 3 25.47 -11.11 -3.99
N TYR A 4 24.81 -10.43 -4.91
CA TYR A 4 23.76 -11.09 -5.68
C TYR A 4 24.02 -10.79 -7.15
N PHE A 5 24.57 -11.83 -7.78
CA PHE A 5 25.12 -11.89 -9.11
C PHE A 5 24.03 -11.81 -10.18
N ALA A 6 24.35 -11.07 -11.24
CA ALA A 6 24.17 -11.42 -12.64
C ALA A 6 23.19 -12.56 -12.98
N LYS A 7 22.09 -12.22 -13.70
CA LYS A 7 21.55 -13.05 -14.77
C LYS A 7 21.10 -12.20 -15.96
N MET A 8 21.40 -12.75 -17.12
CA MET A 8 21.40 -12.15 -18.44
C MET A 8 20.00 -11.83 -19.00
N LYS A 9 20.04 -10.86 -19.92
CA LYS A 9 18.98 -10.21 -20.68
C LYS A 9 18.43 -11.13 -21.77
N GLU A 10 17.16 -11.53 -21.69
CA GLU A 10 16.42 -12.18 -22.78
C GLU A 10 15.66 -11.11 -23.59
N PRO A 11 15.74 -11.09 -24.94
CA PRO A 11 14.98 -10.16 -25.76
C PRO A 11 13.50 -10.58 -25.77
N GLY A 12 12.61 -9.73 -25.23
CA GLY A 12 11.16 -9.92 -25.28
C GLY A 12 10.45 -10.03 -23.92
N LYS A 13 11.14 -9.98 -22.79
CA LYS A 13 10.51 -9.85 -21.46
C LYS A 13 10.32 -8.37 -21.11
N VAL A 14 9.08 -7.97 -20.83
CA VAL A 14 8.78 -6.72 -20.11
C VAL A 14 9.44 -6.85 -18.73
N LEU A 15 10.52 -6.10 -18.52
CA LEU A 15 11.20 -6.05 -17.24
C LEU A 15 10.19 -5.47 -16.23
N ARG A 16 9.70 -6.27 -15.28
CA ARG A 16 9.21 -5.71 -14.01
C ARG A 16 10.40 -4.99 -13.42
N GLN A 17 10.47 -3.68 -13.58
CA GLN A 17 11.47 -2.87 -12.92
C GLN A 17 11.24 -3.06 -11.43
N SER A 18 12.16 -3.77 -10.77
CA SER A 18 12.27 -3.65 -9.33
C SER A 18 12.60 -2.19 -9.10
N GLN A 19 11.69 -1.44 -8.46
CA GLN A 19 12.01 -0.08 -8.05
C GLN A 19 13.33 -0.12 -7.29
N ILE A 20 14.30 0.60 -7.84
CA ILE A 20 15.64 0.66 -7.28
C ILE A 20 15.53 1.55 -6.04
N ASP A 21 16.12 1.12 -4.93
CA ASP A 21 16.23 1.96 -3.74
C ASP A 21 16.80 3.33 -4.12
N GLY A 22 16.04 4.39 -3.83
CA GLY A 22 16.41 5.78 -4.13
C GLY A 22 15.62 6.47 -5.25
N MET A 23 14.74 5.77 -5.98
CA MET A 23 13.84 6.42 -6.94
C MET A 23 12.67 7.14 -6.25
N THR A 24 12.38 8.37 -6.68
CA THR A 24 11.19 9.11 -6.23
C THR A 24 9.96 8.61 -6.97
N VAL A 25 8.91 8.31 -6.21
CA VAL A 25 7.62 7.86 -6.72
C VAL A 25 6.58 8.91 -6.40
N THR A 26 5.84 9.34 -7.42
CA THR A 26 4.67 10.20 -7.24
C THR A 26 3.40 9.35 -7.27
N VAL A 27 2.59 9.44 -6.21
CA VAL A 27 1.30 8.76 -6.15
C VAL A 27 0.19 9.79 -6.12
N THR A 28 -0.78 9.65 -7.02
CA THR A 28 -2.02 10.44 -7.02
C THR A 28 -3.18 9.56 -6.58
N ALA A 29 -4.08 10.12 -5.78
CA ALA A 29 -5.30 9.46 -5.34
C ALA A 29 -6.49 10.39 -5.58
N ALA A 30 -7.47 9.93 -6.35
CA ALA A 30 -8.69 10.65 -6.65
C ALA A 30 -9.89 9.94 -6.00
N LEU A 31 -10.75 10.68 -5.30
CA LEU A 31 -12.01 10.14 -4.77
C LEU A 31 -12.97 9.86 -5.92
N ALA A 32 -13.26 8.58 -6.15
CA ALA A 32 -14.05 8.12 -7.28
C ALA A 32 -15.50 7.78 -6.91
N GLU A 33 -15.75 7.32 -5.69
CA GLU A 33 -17.09 6.97 -5.22
C GLU A 33 -17.25 7.26 -3.72
N ILE A 34 -18.46 7.66 -3.33
CA ILE A 34 -18.91 7.77 -1.95
C ILE A 34 -20.20 6.97 -1.81
N ASP A 35 -20.22 6.01 -0.88
CA ASP A 35 -21.42 5.27 -0.48
C ASP A 35 -21.49 5.22 1.06
N LYS A 36 -22.38 6.04 1.64
CA LYS A 36 -22.51 6.23 3.08
C LYS A 36 -21.18 6.63 3.72
N ASN A 37 -20.54 5.71 4.45
CA ASN A 37 -19.24 5.90 5.08
C ASN A 37 -18.09 5.21 4.32
N ARG A 38 -18.36 4.57 3.17
CA ARG A 38 -17.35 4.00 2.28
C ARG A 38 -16.92 5.03 1.24
N LEU A 39 -15.61 5.24 1.14
CA LEU A 39 -14.95 6.07 0.14
C LEU A 39 -14.07 5.18 -0.74
N VAL A 40 -14.22 5.25 -2.06
CA VAL A 40 -13.37 4.54 -3.01
C VAL A 40 -12.44 5.53 -3.69
N PHE A 41 -11.14 5.29 -3.60
CA PHE A 41 -10.10 6.09 -4.25
C PHE A 41 -9.49 5.33 -5.41
N GLU A 42 -9.39 5.97 -6.57
CA GLU A 42 -8.52 5.52 -7.64
C GLU A 42 -7.12 6.07 -7.42
N ILE A 43 -6.14 5.18 -7.38
CA ILE A 43 -4.75 5.50 -7.12
C ILE A 43 -3.93 5.20 -8.36
N THR A 44 -3.08 6.14 -8.75
CA THR A 44 -2.11 5.97 -9.83
C THR A 44 -0.73 6.36 -9.34
N ALA A 45 0.27 5.53 -9.61
CA ALA A 45 1.65 5.77 -9.22
C ALA A 45 2.55 5.92 -10.45
N PHE A 46 3.45 6.90 -10.38
CA PHE A 46 4.36 7.29 -11.44
C PHE A 46 5.79 7.37 -10.92
N ASP A 47 6.74 6.99 -11.75
CA ASP A 47 8.16 7.32 -11.61
C ASP A 47 8.63 8.16 -12.81
N GLU A 48 9.94 8.39 -12.92
CA GLU A 48 10.54 9.16 -14.02
C GLU A 48 10.32 8.54 -15.41
N GLN A 49 9.97 7.25 -15.48
CA GLN A 49 9.73 6.52 -16.71
C GLN A 49 8.24 6.41 -17.06
N GLY A 50 7.36 6.93 -16.19
CA GLY A 50 5.93 7.04 -16.43
C GLY A 50 5.09 6.29 -15.41
N GLN A 51 3.89 5.86 -15.82
CA GLN A 51 2.96 5.18 -14.91
C GLN A 51 3.44 3.76 -14.61
N MET A 52 3.68 3.47 -13.34
CA MET A 52 4.13 2.14 -12.89
C MET A 52 3.01 1.29 -12.30
N ALA A 53 1.98 1.91 -11.70
CA ALA A 53 0.91 1.17 -11.04
C ALA A 53 -0.43 1.92 -11.03
N ARG A 54 -1.51 1.15 -10.96
CA ARG A 54 -2.87 1.64 -10.68
C ARG A 54 -3.54 0.70 -9.68
N GLY A 55 -4.37 1.26 -8.79
CA GLY A 55 -5.13 0.50 -7.83
C GLY A 55 -6.40 1.21 -7.39
N LYS A 56 -7.26 0.48 -6.70
CA LYS A 56 -8.40 1.04 -5.96
C LYS A 56 -8.15 0.85 -4.47
N HIS A 57 -8.43 1.87 -3.68
CA HIS A 57 -8.32 1.82 -2.22
C HIS A 57 -9.63 2.23 -1.59
N GLU A 58 -10.16 1.37 -0.72
CA GLU A 58 -11.40 1.63 -0.01
C GLU A 58 -11.11 2.09 1.42
N ARG A 59 -11.81 3.13 1.86
CA ARG A 59 -11.75 3.62 3.24
C ARG A 59 -13.15 3.66 3.83
N ILE A 60 -13.26 3.23 5.09
CA ILE A 60 -14.47 3.38 5.89
C ILE A 60 -14.25 4.48 6.92
N ILE A 61 -15.16 5.46 6.96
CA ILE A 61 -15.20 6.46 8.03
C ILE A 61 -15.82 5.81 9.28
N VAL A 62 -15.11 5.90 10.40
CA VAL A 62 -15.50 5.31 11.68
C VAL A 62 -15.37 6.33 12.81
N ASP A 63 -16.12 6.12 13.89
CA ASP A 63 -15.89 6.83 15.15
C ASP A 63 -14.57 6.34 15.78
N ALA A 64 -13.66 7.26 16.04
CA ALA A 64 -12.33 6.92 16.53
C ALA A 64 -12.35 6.30 17.93
N ALA A 65 -13.21 6.79 18.84
CA ALA A 65 -13.26 6.31 20.21
C ALA A 65 -13.83 4.88 20.28
N ALA A 66 -14.92 4.61 19.58
CA ALA A 66 -15.53 3.29 19.48
C ALA A 66 -14.58 2.28 18.79
N PHE A 67 -13.89 2.70 17.72
CA PHE A 67 -12.91 1.85 17.04
C PHE A 67 -11.76 1.46 17.96
N MET A 68 -11.17 2.42 18.69
CA MET A 68 -10.07 2.14 19.62
C MET A 68 -10.50 1.27 20.80
N GLN A 69 -11.71 1.44 21.33
CA GLN A 69 -12.26 0.55 22.36
C GLN A 69 -12.35 -0.91 21.88
N ASN A 70 -12.84 -1.13 20.66
CA ASN A 70 -12.89 -2.47 20.06
C ASN A 70 -11.49 -3.04 19.80
N ALA A 71 -10.56 -2.22 19.30
CA ALA A 71 -9.17 -2.63 19.10
C ALA A 71 -8.52 -3.07 20.43
N HIS A 72 -8.73 -2.31 21.50
CA HIS A 72 -8.23 -2.67 22.83
C HIS A 72 -8.85 -3.98 23.34
N ARG A 73 -10.15 -4.20 23.12
CA ARG A 73 -10.84 -5.44 23.50
C ARG A 73 -10.20 -6.66 22.84
N HIS A 74 -9.83 -6.59 21.57
CA HIS A 74 -9.16 -7.68 20.87
C HIS A 74 -7.76 -8.00 21.44
N CYS A 75 -7.09 -7.00 22.02
CA CYS A 75 -5.77 -7.17 22.62
C CYS A 75 -5.84 -7.62 24.10
N ASP A 76 -7.01 -7.63 24.74
CA ASP A 76 -7.15 -8.03 26.14
C ASP A 76 -6.61 -9.44 26.46
N PRO A 77 -6.76 -10.47 25.59
CA PRO A 77 -6.14 -11.77 25.81
C PRO A 77 -4.62 -11.70 25.93
N VAL A 78 -3.95 -10.82 25.17
CA VAL A 78 -2.49 -10.69 25.15
C VAL A 78 -1.98 -9.98 26.41
N LYS A 79 -2.74 -9.03 26.96
CA LYS A 79 -2.37 -8.31 28.19
C LYS A 79 -2.25 -9.22 29.43
N ASN A 80 -2.94 -10.36 29.43
CA ASN A 80 -2.84 -11.33 30.52
C ASN A 80 -1.63 -12.27 30.38
N ILE A 81 -1.03 -12.37 29.19
CA ILE A 81 0.14 -13.19 28.91
C ILE A 81 1.44 -12.42 29.19
N LEU A 82 1.41 -11.09 29.09
CA LEU A 82 2.57 -10.21 29.28
C LEU A 82 2.76 -9.71 30.73
N LYS A 83 1.98 -10.24 31.69
CA LYS A 83 2.15 -9.99 33.14
C LYS A 83 2.99 -11.09 33.76
#